data_AF-J0MY37-F1
#
_entry.id   AF-J0MY37-F1
#
_cell.length_a   1.000
_cell.length_b   1.000
_cell.length_c   1.000
_cell.angle_alpha   90.00
_cell.angle_beta   90.00
_cell.angle_gamma   90.00
#
_symmetry.space_group_name_H-M   'P 1'
#
loop_
_entity.id
_entity.type
_entity.pdbx_description
1 polymer ?
#
loop_
_entity_poly.entity_id
_entity_poly.type
_entity_poly.pdbx_seq_one_letter_code
_entity_poly.pdbx_strand_id
1 'polypeptide(L)'
;MITVAVGLLADRLIGSAPTQSAAPATTHTEPAPVSTDMTGFDAAHIIDDDVFYDSTTMTTKEVAAFIERVNKGCQDGLDGTHCLAEATFDTQDRETTTACPGGYSGAVAESAAQIISKVATSCDVNPQVLLVLIQKEQGLLTASGESLTAGDYEAAAGYACPDGAQCDSEYAGFFHQIYGAAMQFQMYRLNPETYDVIAGVPLQLAYSSDSACGSAEITVANQATAGLYDYTPYQPNAAAYTGGDDCTSWGNWNFYGYFRSFFGDPAPSDAGAAGAVATDSPGAADTPGAAGASGAPGAADSPDSPDSPDTAGTSGAADAPDVATPDAADAADAAETADG
;
A
#
# COMPACT_ATOMS: atom_id res chain seq x y z
N MET A 1 32.60 -82.92 -44.50
CA MET A 1 32.62 -81.81 -45.46
C MET A 1 32.15 -80.58 -44.73
N ILE A 2 33.06 -79.66 -44.42
CA ILE A 2 32.92 -78.19 -44.47
C ILE A 2 34.19 -77.63 -43.85
N THR A 3 34.85 -76.82 -44.67
CA THR A 3 36.13 -76.17 -44.43
C THR A 3 35.87 -74.66 -44.28
N VAL A 4 36.81 -74.02 -43.59
CA VAL A 4 37.26 -72.62 -43.71
C VAL A 4 36.71 -71.63 -42.69
N ALA A 5 37.62 -71.29 -41.77
CA ALA A 5 37.69 -70.03 -41.05
C ALA A 5 38.32 -68.94 -41.95
N VAL A 6 37.82 -67.71 -41.84
CA VAL A 6 38.58 -66.49 -42.16
C VAL A 6 38.25 -65.46 -41.09
N GLY A 7 39.27 -65.02 -40.35
CA GLY A 7 39.20 -63.88 -39.45
C GLY A 7 39.47 -62.57 -40.19
N LEU A 8 38.85 -61.49 -39.74
CA LEU A 8 39.26 -60.11 -40.03
C LEU A 8 39.21 -59.30 -38.72
N LEU A 9 40.37 -58.76 -38.35
CA LEU A 9 40.53 -57.73 -37.31
C LEU A 9 40.07 -56.38 -37.88
N ALA A 10 39.32 -55.61 -37.09
CA ALA A 10 39.07 -54.19 -37.36
C ALA A 10 39.28 -53.37 -36.08
N ASP A 11 40.13 -52.36 -36.22
CA ASP A 11 40.64 -51.46 -35.18
C ASP A 11 39.58 -50.50 -34.60
N ARG A 12 39.87 -50.06 -33.37
CA ARG A 12 39.12 -49.07 -32.58
C ARG A 12 39.19 -47.66 -33.18
N LEU A 13 38.05 -46.95 -33.16
CA LEU A 13 38.00 -45.49 -33.06
C LEU A 13 36.98 -45.10 -31.98
N ILE A 14 37.47 -44.74 -30.79
CA ILE A 14 36.66 -44.15 -29.72
C ILE A 14 36.63 -42.64 -29.99
N GLY A 15 35.53 -42.15 -30.55
CA GLY A 15 35.28 -40.72 -30.69
C GLY A 15 35.11 -40.08 -29.31
N SER A 16 35.99 -39.15 -28.96
CA SER A 16 35.86 -38.32 -27.75
C SER A 16 34.88 -37.19 -28.05
N ALA A 17 33.72 -37.19 -27.39
CA ALA A 17 32.81 -36.05 -27.42
C ALA A 17 33.43 -34.86 -26.67
N PRO A 18 33.30 -33.62 -27.17
CA PRO A 18 33.79 -32.45 -26.44
C PRO A 18 32.97 -32.27 -25.17
N THR A 19 33.68 -32.15 -24.05
CA THR A 19 33.11 -31.80 -22.75
C THR A 19 32.62 -30.36 -22.87
N GLN A 20 31.30 -30.18 -22.86
CA GLN A 20 30.69 -28.85 -22.82
C GLN A 20 31.02 -28.25 -21.45
N SER A 21 31.94 -27.29 -21.42
CA SER A 21 32.26 -26.53 -20.22
C SER A 21 31.00 -25.77 -19.81
N ALA A 22 30.36 -26.19 -18.71
CA ALA A 22 29.32 -25.39 -18.09
C ALA A 22 29.94 -24.04 -17.72
N ALA A 23 29.38 -22.96 -18.26
CA ALA A 23 29.73 -21.61 -17.80
C ALA A 23 29.46 -21.52 -16.29
N PRO A 24 30.26 -20.79 -15.51
CA PRO A 24 29.96 -20.57 -14.10
C PRO A 24 28.57 -19.94 -14.00
N ALA A 25 27.67 -20.57 -13.24
CA ALA A 25 26.40 -19.96 -12.89
C ALA A 25 26.69 -18.66 -12.13
N THR A 26 26.34 -17.52 -12.73
CA THR A 26 26.28 -16.25 -12.03
C THR A 26 25.27 -16.44 -10.90
N THR A 27 25.74 -16.39 -9.67
CA THR A 27 24.86 -16.31 -8.51
C THR A 27 24.29 -14.90 -8.51
N HIS A 28 23.17 -14.71 -9.19
CA HIS A 28 22.39 -13.48 -9.08
C HIS A 28 22.01 -13.34 -7.61
N THR A 29 22.53 -12.28 -6.99
CA THR A 29 22.07 -11.86 -5.67
C THR A 29 20.89 -10.94 -5.92
N GLU A 30 19.84 -11.08 -5.12
CA GLU A 30 18.64 -10.22 -5.15
C GLU A 30 18.24 -9.91 -3.69
N PRO A 31 17.45 -8.85 -3.46
CA PRO A 31 16.88 -8.57 -2.15
C PRO A 31 16.08 -9.76 -1.62
N ALA A 32 16.20 -10.04 -0.32
CA ALA A 32 15.42 -11.11 0.29
C ALA A 32 13.92 -10.74 0.31
N PRO A 33 13.01 -11.68 0.01
CA PRO A 33 11.58 -11.42 0.12
C PRO A 33 11.22 -11.07 1.57
N VAL A 34 10.25 -10.16 1.73
CA VAL A 34 9.78 -9.71 3.03
C VAL A 34 8.62 -10.58 3.47
N SER A 35 8.79 -11.30 4.58
CA SER A 35 7.67 -11.97 5.25
C SER A 35 6.89 -10.93 6.06
N THR A 36 5.58 -10.86 5.86
CA THR A 36 4.68 -9.99 6.64
C THR A 36 4.36 -10.60 8.01
N ASP A 37 4.09 -9.74 9.00
CA ASP A 37 3.60 -10.12 10.33
C ASP A 37 2.19 -9.54 10.55
N MET A 38 1.19 -10.42 10.62
CA MET A 38 -0.22 -10.03 10.83
C MET A 38 -0.68 -10.19 12.28
N THR A 39 0.24 -10.46 13.22
CA THR A 39 -0.09 -10.55 14.64
C THR A 39 -0.80 -9.27 15.06
N GLY A 40 -1.95 -9.36 15.73
CA GLY A 40 -2.66 -8.19 16.24
C GLY A 40 -3.31 -7.28 15.19
N PHE A 41 -3.45 -7.73 13.93
CA PHE A 41 -4.16 -6.97 12.92
C PHE A 41 -5.62 -6.70 13.34
N ASP A 42 -6.01 -5.43 13.29
CA ASP A 42 -7.39 -4.97 13.43
C ASP A 42 -7.73 -4.09 12.22
N ALA A 43 -8.75 -4.48 11.46
CA ALA A 43 -9.21 -3.69 10.32
C ALA A 43 -9.76 -2.33 10.75
N ALA A 44 -10.35 -2.22 11.94
CA ALA A 44 -10.87 -0.96 12.46
C ALA A 44 -9.75 -0.04 13.01
N HIS A 45 -8.55 -0.56 13.23
CA HIS A 45 -7.42 0.20 13.75
C HIS A 45 -6.08 -0.37 13.26
N ILE A 46 -5.64 0.12 12.09
CA ILE A 46 -4.43 -0.41 11.42
C ILE A 46 -3.17 0.17 12.05
N ILE A 47 -3.19 1.44 12.44
CA ILE A 47 -2.03 2.20 12.93
C ILE A 47 -2.49 3.39 13.75
N ASP A 48 -1.78 3.70 14.84
CA ASP A 48 -2.04 4.85 15.70
C ASP A 48 -1.76 6.18 14.95
N ASP A 49 -2.57 7.21 15.16
CA ASP A 49 -2.34 8.56 14.63
C ASP A 49 -0.95 9.11 15.03
N ASP A 50 -0.56 8.91 16.29
CA ASP A 50 0.73 9.35 16.83
C ASP A 50 1.91 8.59 16.21
N VAL A 51 1.69 7.39 15.66
CA VAL A 51 2.71 6.67 14.89
C VAL A 51 2.72 7.14 13.44
N PHE A 52 1.55 7.31 12.82
CA PHE A 52 1.43 7.66 11.40
C PHE A 52 1.98 9.06 11.09
N TYR A 53 1.74 10.03 11.97
CA TYR A 53 2.09 11.44 11.78
C TYR A 53 3.33 11.89 12.58
N ASP A 54 4.14 10.95 13.09
CA ASP A 54 5.44 11.26 13.71
C ASP A 54 6.55 11.31 12.65
N SER A 55 6.83 12.51 12.12
CA SER A 55 7.89 12.74 11.15
C SER A 55 9.32 12.55 11.71
N THR A 56 9.46 12.31 13.03
CA THR A 56 10.76 12.27 13.71
C THR A 56 11.32 10.86 13.92
N THR A 57 10.59 9.81 13.52
CA THR A 57 10.96 8.40 13.77
C THR A 57 12.24 7.94 13.09
N MET A 58 12.66 8.58 11.99
CA MET A 58 13.91 8.29 11.29
C MET A 58 14.58 9.54 10.76
N THR A 59 15.87 9.66 11.00
CA THR A 59 16.75 10.60 10.30
C THR A 59 17.02 10.13 8.87
N THR A 60 17.44 11.04 7.98
CA THR A 60 17.84 10.68 6.60
C THR A 60 18.86 9.55 6.54
N LYS A 61 19.80 9.51 7.50
CA LYS A 61 20.81 8.44 7.59
C LYS A 61 20.19 7.09 7.95
N GLU A 62 19.20 7.07 8.83
CA GLU A 62 18.49 5.84 9.20
C GLU A 62 17.61 5.34 8.06
N VAL A 63 16.98 6.24 7.30
CA VAL A 63 16.26 5.89 6.05
C VAL A 63 17.23 5.26 5.04
N ALA A 64 18.39 5.88 4.80
CA ALA A 64 19.39 5.32 3.89
C ALA A 64 19.86 3.93 4.34
N ALA A 65 20.22 3.78 5.61
CA ALA A 65 20.66 2.50 6.16
C ALA A 65 19.56 1.42 6.13
N PHE A 66 18.29 1.82 6.27
CA PHE A 66 17.15 0.92 6.12
C PHE A 66 17.04 0.44 4.67
N ILE A 67 17.04 1.36 3.70
CA ILE A 67 16.95 1.04 2.27
C ILE A 67 18.11 0.13 1.86
N GLU A 68 19.36 0.49 2.19
CA GLU A 68 20.55 -0.32 1.90
C GLU A 68 20.45 -1.74 2.45
N ARG A 69 19.87 -1.91 3.64
CA ARG A 69 19.71 -3.21 4.28
C ARG A 69 18.67 -4.07 3.58
N VAL A 70 17.50 -3.51 3.25
CA VAL A 70 16.41 -4.26 2.60
C VAL A 70 16.77 -4.53 1.14
N ASN A 71 17.34 -3.55 0.45
CA ASN A 71 17.74 -3.60 -0.96
C ASN A 71 19.09 -4.32 -1.17
N LYS A 72 19.66 -4.92 -0.11
CA LYS A 72 20.95 -5.60 -0.17
C LYS A 72 20.94 -6.70 -1.23
N GLY A 73 21.86 -6.58 -2.20
CA GLY A 73 21.98 -7.53 -3.29
C GLY A 73 21.23 -7.13 -4.54
N CYS A 74 20.49 -6.02 -4.54
CA CYS A 74 19.82 -5.49 -5.72
C CYS A 74 20.76 -5.39 -6.93
N GLN A 75 20.20 -5.72 -8.10
CA GLN A 75 20.78 -5.50 -9.40
C GLN A 75 19.96 -4.44 -10.13
N ASP A 76 20.63 -3.55 -10.86
CA ASP A 76 19.94 -2.56 -11.69
C ASP A 76 19.01 -3.23 -12.71
N GLY A 77 17.96 -2.51 -13.05
CA GLY A 77 16.98 -2.89 -14.07
C GLY A 77 17.63 -3.15 -15.43
N LEU A 78 16.99 -4.02 -16.22
CA LEU A 78 17.47 -4.33 -17.57
C LEU A 78 17.47 -3.10 -18.50
N ASP A 79 16.64 -2.10 -18.19
CA ASP A 79 16.54 -0.81 -18.87
C ASP A 79 17.57 0.23 -18.38
N GLY A 80 18.42 -0.13 -17.41
CA GLY A 80 19.39 0.78 -16.78
C GLY A 80 18.85 1.50 -15.54
N THR A 81 17.65 1.16 -15.08
CA THR A 81 17.08 1.71 -13.85
C THR A 81 17.91 1.32 -12.63
N HIS A 82 18.42 2.31 -11.89
CA HIS A 82 19.24 2.05 -10.72
C HIS A 82 18.44 1.51 -9.54
N CYS A 83 19.04 0.61 -8.76
CA CYS A 83 18.53 0.16 -7.47
C CYS A 83 18.17 1.32 -6.53
N LEU A 84 17.13 1.17 -5.70
CA LEU A 84 16.60 2.25 -4.84
C LEU A 84 17.67 2.88 -3.94
N ALA A 85 18.63 2.10 -3.46
CA ALA A 85 19.74 2.58 -2.64
C ALA A 85 20.71 3.52 -3.39
N GLU A 86 20.81 3.39 -4.72
CA GLU A 86 21.72 4.16 -5.57
C GLU A 86 21.00 5.13 -6.52
N ALA A 87 19.69 4.97 -6.70
CA ALA A 87 18.87 5.84 -7.53
C ALA A 87 18.89 7.28 -7.01
N THR A 88 18.96 8.20 -7.96
CA THR A 88 18.92 9.64 -7.68
C THR A 88 17.88 10.32 -8.56
N PHE A 89 17.29 11.38 -8.04
CA PHE A 89 16.19 12.09 -8.70
C PHE A 89 16.39 13.60 -8.54
N ASP A 90 16.10 14.34 -9.59
CA ASP A 90 15.99 15.79 -9.52
C ASP A 90 14.64 16.15 -8.92
N THR A 91 14.63 17.10 -7.99
CA THR A 91 13.41 17.54 -7.30
C THR A 91 13.26 19.05 -7.44
N GLN A 92 12.02 19.53 -7.34
CA GLN A 92 11.71 20.96 -7.35
C GLN A 92 11.33 21.49 -5.98
N ASP A 93 11.47 22.81 -5.83
CA ASP A 93 10.94 23.52 -4.68
C ASP A 93 9.41 23.34 -4.60
N ARG A 94 8.91 23.18 -3.37
CA ARG A 94 7.48 23.26 -3.04
C ARG A 94 7.31 24.29 -1.94
N GLU A 95 6.42 25.24 -2.18
CA GLU A 95 6.05 26.22 -1.18
C GLU A 95 5.35 25.56 0.02
N THR A 96 5.38 26.23 1.16
CA THR A 96 4.64 25.78 2.35
C THR A 96 3.14 25.79 2.07
N THR A 97 2.45 24.71 2.44
CA THR A 97 0.98 24.63 2.39
C THR A 97 0.44 24.21 3.75
N THR A 98 -0.89 24.19 3.92
CA THR A 98 -1.50 23.67 5.14
C THR A 98 -1.19 22.19 5.35
N ALA A 99 -1.18 21.40 4.26
CA ALA A 99 -0.87 19.97 4.30
C ALA A 99 0.63 19.69 4.44
N CYS A 100 1.49 20.56 3.88
CA CYS A 100 2.93 20.46 3.97
C CYS A 100 3.56 21.78 4.46
N PRO A 101 3.47 22.07 5.77
CA PRO A 101 3.88 23.36 6.32
C PRO A 101 5.39 23.58 6.33
N GLY A 102 6.19 22.51 6.22
CA GLY A 102 7.64 22.63 6.14
C GLY A 102 8.15 23.12 4.78
N GLY A 103 7.31 23.06 3.74
CA GLY A 103 7.74 23.24 2.35
C GLY A 103 8.81 22.23 1.93
N TYR A 104 9.30 22.30 0.70
CA TYR A 104 10.38 21.45 0.21
C TYR A 104 11.38 22.29 -0.56
N SER A 105 12.66 22.22 -0.22
CA SER A 105 13.72 22.85 -1.02
C SER A 105 14.29 21.81 -1.99
N GLY A 106 14.09 22.00 -3.29
CA GLY A 106 14.54 21.09 -4.34
C GLY A 106 16.07 21.01 -4.46
N ALA A 107 16.55 19.91 -5.02
CA ALA A 107 17.95 19.73 -5.39
C ALA A 107 18.08 18.73 -6.56
N VAL A 108 19.24 18.75 -7.20
CA VAL A 108 19.59 17.77 -8.23
C VAL A 108 20.19 16.53 -7.61
N ALA A 109 19.95 15.38 -8.23
CA ALA A 109 20.49 14.07 -7.85
C ALA A 109 20.30 13.73 -6.35
N GLU A 110 19.11 13.97 -5.80
CA GLU A 110 18.77 13.54 -4.46
C GLU A 110 18.55 12.03 -4.39
N SER A 111 19.09 11.36 -3.38
CA SER A 111 18.81 9.95 -3.14
C SER A 111 17.37 9.75 -2.67
N ALA A 112 16.87 8.52 -2.83
CA ALA A 112 15.56 8.13 -2.31
C ALA A 112 15.41 8.45 -0.81
N ALA A 113 16.47 8.23 -0.02
CA ALA A 113 16.47 8.51 1.40
C ALA A 113 16.35 10.01 1.73
N GLN A 114 16.99 10.87 0.93
CA GLN A 114 16.85 12.33 1.08
C GLN A 114 15.43 12.77 0.80
N ILE A 115 14.83 12.28 -0.29
CA ILE A 115 13.47 12.61 -0.69
C ILE A 115 12.47 12.17 0.39
N ILE A 116 12.51 10.90 0.81
CA ILE A 116 11.61 10.38 1.86
C ILE A 116 11.73 11.20 3.15
N SER A 117 12.95 11.45 3.61
CA SER A 117 13.18 12.18 4.86
C SER A 117 12.74 13.64 4.79
N LYS A 118 12.98 14.31 3.65
CA LYS A 118 12.54 15.68 3.45
C LYS A 118 11.03 15.77 3.34
N VAL A 119 10.38 14.92 2.53
CA VAL A 119 8.92 14.89 2.41
C VAL A 119 8.25 14.59 3.76
N ALA A 120 8.76 13.60 4.50
CA ALA A 120 8.29 13.29 5.85
C ALA A 120 8.29 14.53 6.76
N THR A 121 9.37 15.32 6.73
CA THR A 121 9.48 16.57 7.49
C THR A 121 8.60 17.67 6.91
N SER A 122 8.48 17.77 5.57
CA SER A 122 7.68 18.77 4.88
C SER A 122 6.21 18.66 5.24
N CYS A 123 5.71 17.44 5.34
CA CYS A 123 4.29 17.13 5.47
C CYS A 123 3.93 16.49 6.81
N ASP A 124 4.81 16.47 7.81
CA ASP A 124 4.56 15.86 9.12
C ASP A 124 3.98 14.43 9.05
N VAL A 125 4.59 13.58 8.22
CA VAL A 125 4.24 12.16 8.05
C VAL A 125 5.44 11.30 8.43
N ASN A 126 5.19 10.16 9.08
CA ASN A 126 6.23 9.23 9.47
C ASN A 126 6.99 8.67 8.25
N PRO A 127 8.33 8.81 8.16
CA PRO A 127 9.11 8.25 7.05
C PRO A 127 8.99 6.72 6.90
N GLN A 128 8.70 6.00 7.99
CA GLN A 128 8.42 4.56 7.96
C GLN A 128 7.13 4.24 7.20
N VAL A 129 6.10 5.08 7.32
CA VAL A 129 4.86 4.95 6.55
C VAL A 129 5.14 5.10 5.06
N LEU A 130 5.94 6.11 4.67
CA LEU A 130 6.32 6.32 3.27
C LEU A 130 7.12 5.15 2.70
N LEU A 131 8.04 4.56 3.49
CA LEU A 131 8.80 3.37 3.11
C LEU A 131 7.89 2.14 2.91
N VAL A 132 6.91 1.95 3.80
CA VAL A 132 5.92 0.86 3.67
C VAL A 132 5.03 1.07 2.46
N LEU A 133 4.63 2.32 2.20
CA LEU A 133 3.79 2.65 1.07
C LEU A 133 4.46 2.28 -0.25
N ILE A 134 5.72 2.69 -0.48
CA ILE A 134 6.42 2.33 -1.72
C ILE A 134 6.66 0.82 -1.88
N GLN A 135 6.73 0.08 -0.77
CA GLN A 135 6.82 -1.37 -0.79
C GLN A 135 5.47 -2.01 -1.13
N LYS A 136 4.37 -1.50 -0.57
CA LYS A 136 3.02 -1.99 -0.83
C LYS A 136 2.61 -1.78 -2.28
N GLU A 137 2.92 -0.62 -2.84
CA GLU A 137 2.42 -0.20 -4.15
C GLU A 137 3.27 -0.77 -5.29
N GLN A 138 4.60 -0.72 -5.18
CA GLN A 138 5.50 -1.12 -6.26
C GLN A 138 6.55 -2.16 -5.85
N GLY A 139 6.55 -2.63 -4.60
CA GLY A 139 7.59 -3.55 -4.12
C GLY A 139 9.00 -2.96 -4.11
N LEU A 140 9.13 -1.63 -4.17
CA LEU A 140 10.36 -0.92 -4.52
C LEU A 140 11.54 -1.17 -3.57
N LEU A 141 11.30 -1.49 -2.29
CA LEU A 141 12.41 -1.80 -1.37
C LEU A 141 13.13 -3.10 -1.77
N THR A 142 12.41 -3.99 -2.45
CA THR A 142 12.88 -5.32 -2.86
C THR A 142 13.01 -5.51 -4.38
N ALA A 143 12.54 -4.56 -5.18
CA ALA A 143 12.63 -4.62 -6.64
C ALA A 143 14.10 -4.70 -7.10
N SER A 144 14.37 -5.53 -8.12
CA SER A 144 15.72 -5.81 -8.60
C SER A 144 15.69 -6.48 -9.98
N GLY A 145 16.67 -6.19 -10.84
CA GLY A 145 16.84 -6.86 -12.12
C GLY A 145 15.62 -6.74 -13.01
N GLU A 146 15.07 -7.86 -13.49
CA GLU A 146 13.94 -7.84 -14.44
C GLU A 146 12.65 -7.25 -13.84
N SER A 147 12.51 -7.22 -12.51
CA SER A 147 11.36 -6.65 -11.81
C SER A 147 11.54 -5.19 -11.39
N LEU A 148 12.64 -4.55 -11.80
CA LEU A 148 12.90 -3.13 -11.56
C LEU A 148 12.97 -2.38 -12.88
N THR A 149 12.09 -1.40 -13.03
CA THR A 149 11.91 -0.58 -14.22
C THR A 149 11.70 0.88 -13.82
N ALA A 150 11.88 1.80 -14.78
CA ALA A 150 11.64 3.22 -14.52
C ALA A 150 10.18 3.50 -14.09
N GLY A 151 9.22 2.70 -14.60
CA GLY A 151 7.80 2.80 -14.27
C GLY A 151 7.51 2.59 -12.77
N ASP A 152 8.30 1.76 -12.09
CA ASP A 152 8.14 1.53 -10.66
C ASP A 152 8.43 2.81 -9.85
N TYR A 153 9.37 3.65 -10.31
CA TYR A 153 9.60 4.96 -9.72
C TYR A 153 8.56 6.00 -10.13
N GLU A 154 8.03 5.91 -11.35
CA GLU A 154 6.98 6.81 -11.84
C GLU A 154 5.69 6.67 -11.03
N ALA A 155 5.36 5.45 -10.61
CA ALA A 155 4.17 5.08 -9.85
C ALA A 155 4.48 4.69 -8.39
N ALA A 156 5.61 5.14 -7.83
CA ALA A 156 6.20 4.65 -6.58
C ALA A 156 5.23 4.51 -5.40
N ALA A 157 4.23 5.39 -5.28
CA ALA A 157 3.25 5.37 -4.21
C ALA A 157 1.81 5.13 -4.70
N GLY A 158 1.59 4.90 -6.00
CA GLY A 158 0.25 4.75 -6.59
C GLY A 158 -0.60 6.03 -6.57
N TYR A 159 -0.01 7.19 -6.22
CA TYR A 159 -0.76 8.45 -6.11
C TYR A 159 -1.13 8.97 -7.50
N ALA A 160 -2.42 9.21 -7.74
CA ALA A 160 -2.94 9.65 -9.04
C ALA A 160 -2.50 8.75 -10.22
N CYS A 161 -2.45 7.43 -9.97
CA CYS A 161 -2.14 6.40 -10.94
C CYS A 161 -3.32 5.44 -11.09
N PRO A 162 -4.27 5.69 -12.00
CA PRO A 162 -5.43 4.82 -12.16
C PRO A 162 -5.02 3.43 -12.68
N ASP A 163 -5.70 2.39 -12.17
CA ASP A 163 -5.44 1.01 -12.58
C ASP A 163 -5.59 0.83 -14.10
N GLY A 164 -4.59 0.21 -14.73
CA GLY A 164 -4.58 -0.06 -16.17
C GLY A 164 -4.38 1.18 -17.05
N ALA A 165 -4.10 2.34 -16.47
CA ALA A 165 -3.78 3.58 -17.18
C ALA A 165 -2.37 4.09 -16.83
N GLN A 166 -1.90 5.08 -17.58
CA GLN A 166 -0.70 5.83 -17.20
C GLN A 166 -1.02 6.72 -16.02
N CYS A 167 -0.06 6.88 -15.10
CA CYS A 167 -0.14 7.91 -14.07
C CYS A 167 -0.33 9.29 -14.71
N ASP A 168 -1.04 10.16 -14.00
CA ASP A 168 -1.09 11.56 -14.38
C ASP A 168 0.35 12.11 -14.45
N SER A 169 0.70 12.68 -15.61
CA SER A 169 2.03 13.20 -15.89
C SER A 169 2.50 14.28 -14.91
N GLU A 170 1.59 14.97 -14.22
CA GLU A 170 1.93 15.93 -13.17
C GLU A 170 2.46 15.24 -11.91
N TYR A 171 1.98 14.02 -11.62
CA TYR A 171 2.30 13.27 -10.42
C TYR A 171 3.26 12.10 -10.66
N ALA A 172 3.58 11.79 -11.92
CA ALA A 172 4.56 10.78 -12.26
C ALA A 172 5.97 11.17 -11.76
N GLY A 173 6.67 10.19 -11.19
CA GLY A 173 8.05 10.29 -10.74
C GLY A 173 8.20 10.20 -9.21
N PHE A 174 9.32 9.63 -8.76
CA PHE A 174 9.52 9.24 -7.36
C PHE A 174 9.25 10.37 -6.36
N PHE A 175 9.76 11.58 -6.62
CA PHE A 175 9.51 12.75 -5.77
C PHE A 175 8.03 13.15 -5.73
N HIS A 176 7.37 13.21 -6.88
CA HIS A 176 5.96 13.60 -6.97
C HIS A 176 5.04 12.59 -6.30
N GLN A 177 5.31 11.30 -6.48
CA GLN A 177 4.58 10.22 -5.84
C GLN A 177 4.66 10.31 -4.32
N ILE A 178 5.86 10.48 -3.76
CA ILE A 178 6.03 10.53 -2.30
C ILE A 178 5.47 11.82 -1.72
N TYR A 179 5.73 12.98 -2.34
CA TYR A 179 5.17 14.25 -1.90
C TYR A 179 3.64 14.27 -1.99
N GLY A 180 3.09 13.80 -3.11
CA GLY A 180 1.66 13.73 -3.36
C GLY A 180 0.95 12.83 -2.36
N ALA A 181 1.46 11.61 -2.12
CA ALA A 181 0.92 10.71 -1.12
C ALA A 181 0.96 11.31 0.30
N ALA A 182 2.10 11.88 0.72
CA ALA A 182 2.22 12.49 2.05
C ALA A 182 1.26 13.68 2.23
N MET A 183 1.16 14.54 1.22
CA MET A 183 0.19 15.64 1.19
C MET A 183 -1.24 15.11 1.27
N GLN A 184 -1.57 14.05 0.54
CA GLN A 184 -2.91 13.46 0.51
C GLN A 184 -3.31 12.90 1.88
N PHE A 185 -2.40 12.22 2.59
CA PHE A 185 -2.67 11.76 3.96
C PHE A 185 -2.92 12.89 4.95
N GLN A 186 -2.31 14.06 4.73
CA GLN A 186 -2.64 15.26 5.51
C GLN A 186 -3.98 15.84 5.11
N MET A 187 -4.35 15.81 3.83
CA MET A 187 -5.67 16.26 3.38
C MET A 187 -6.80 15.42 3.98
N TYR A 188 -6.66 14.09 4.05
CA TYR A 188 -7.61 13.20 4.74
C TYR A 188 -7.79 13.62 6.21
N ARG A 189 -6.69 13.86 6.92
CA ARG A 189 -6.72 14.29 8.34
C ARG A 189 -7.30 15.68 8.54
N LEU A 190 -7.00 16.63 7.65
CA LEU A 190 -7.37 18.04 7.80
C LEU A 190 -8.82 18.30 7.38
N ASN A 191 -9.35 17.51 6.43
CA ASN A 191 -10.69 17.68 5.86
C ASN A 191 -11.44 16.33 5.81
N PRO A 192 -11.59 15.61 6.93
CA PRO A 192 -12.12 14.24 6.90
C PRO A 192 -13.55 14.17 6.32
N GLU A 193 -14.36 15.22 6.52
CA GLU A 193 -15.75 15.26 6.04
C GLU A 193 -15.90 15.33 4.50
N THR A 194 -14.80 15.49 3.75
CA THR A 194 -14.82 15.50 2.28
C THR A 194 -14.53 14.14 1.65
N TYR A 195 -14.30 13.11 2.47
CA TYR A 195 -13.94 11.75 2.03
C TYR A 195 -14.95 10.71 2.53
N ASP A 196 -14.86 9.49 1.99
CA ASP A 196 -15.84 8.43 2.23
C ASP A 196 -15.67 7.81 3.63
N VAL A 197 -14.43 7.61 4.08
CA VAL A 197 -14.15 6.96 5.35
C VAL A 197 -13.84 8.01 6.42
N ILE A 198 -14.78 8.17 7.37
CA ILE A 198 -14.64 9.13 8.47
C ILE A 198 -14.44 8.38 9.79
N ALA A 199 -13.39 8.71 10.53
CA ALA A 199 -13.12 8.12 11.84
C ALA A 199 -14.32 8.23 12.79
N GLY A 200 -14.68 7.11 13.43
CA GLY A 200 -15.80 7.01 14.36
C GLY A 200 -17.19 6.96 13.71
N VAL A 201 -17.29 7.03 12.38
CA VAL A 201 -18.57 6.93 11.65
C VAL A 201 -18.68 5.53 11.04
N PRO A 202 -19.75 4.77 11.32
CA PRO A 202 -19.95 3.47 10.69
C PRO A 202 -20.28 3.61 9.20
N LEU A 203 -19.65 2.78 8.36
CA LEU A 203 -20.00 2.65 6.94
C LEU A 203 -19.91 1.19 6.46
N GLN A 204 -20.59 0.87 5.36
CA GLN A 204 -20.38 -0.38 4.62
C GLN A 204 -19.17 -0.24 3.70
N LEU A 205 -18.04 -0.84 4.07
CA LEU A 205 -16.84 -0.82 3.25
C LEU A 205 -16.72 -2.12 2.44
N ALA A 206 -16.44 -2.01 1.14
CA ALA A 206 -16.37 -3.17 0.25
C ALA A 206 -15.12 -4.03 0.51
N TYR A 207 -15.21 -5.32 0.20
CA TYR A 207 -14.05 -6.23 0.23
C TYR A 207 -13.20 -6.17 -1.04
N SER A 208 -13.80 -5.76 -2.16
CA SER A 208 -13.18 -5.69 -3.48
C SER A 208 -13.97 -4.73 -4.37
N SER A 209 -13.38 -4.32 -5.51
CA SER A 209 -14.06 -3.58 -6.56
C SER A 209 -15.17 -4.40 -7.22
N ASP A 210 -15.08 -5.73 -7.17
CA ASP A 210 -16.17 -6.60 -7.58
C ASP A 210 -17.29 -6.59 -6.53
N SER A 211 -18.41 -5.98 -6.91
CA SER A 211 -19.63 -5.92 -6.09
C SER A 211 -20.15 -7.29 -5.64
N ALA A 212 -19.82 -8.39 -6.34
CA ALA A 212 -20.21 -9.74 -5.96
C ALA A 212 -19.51 -10.21 -4.67
N CYS A 213 -18.36 -9.61 -4.32
CA CYS A 213 -17.64 -9.87 -3.09
C CYS A 213 -18.32 -9.28 -1.84
N GLY A 214 -19.22 -8.31 -2.03
CA GLY A 214 -19.98 -7.68 -0.96
C GLY A 214 -19.15 -6.73 -0.08
N SER A 215 -19.70 -6.40 1.09
CA SER A 215 -19.17 -5.44 2.05
C SER A 215 -19.54 -5.84 3.48
N ALA A 216 -18.88 -5.23 4.46
CA ALA A 216 -19.27 -5.30 5.86
C ALA A 216 -19.21 -3.92 6.52
N GLU A 217 -19.97 -3.77 7.61
CA GLU A 217 -19.94 -2.54 8.39
C GLU A 217 -18.59 -2.46 9.12
N ILE A 218 -17.97 -1.29 9.07
CA ILE A 218 -16.76 -0.98 9.82
C ILE A 218 -16.91 0.41 10.44
N THR A 219 -16.38 0.56 11.65
CA THR A 219 -16.20 1.87 12.29
C THR A 219 -14.71 2.01 12.59
N VAL A 220 -14.00 2.79 11.78
CA VAL A 220 -12.56 3.00 11.93
C VAL A 220 -12.27 3.90 13.13
N ALA A 221 -11.26 3.56 13.93
CA ALA A 221 -11.03 4.15 15.23
C ALA A 221 -10.40 5.55 15.18
N ASN A 222 -9.57 5.83 14.18
CA ASN A 222 -8.74 7.04 14.12
C ASN A 222 -8.55 7.56 12.68
N GLN A 223 -7.87 8.71 12.55
CA GLN A 223 -7.73 9.42 11.29
C GLN A 223 -6.72 8.74 10.35
N ALA A 224 -5.65 8.17 10.87
CA ALA A 224 -4.65 7.45 10.08
C ALA A 224 -5.24 6.19 9.42
N THR A 225 -6.04 5.44 10.16
CA THR A 225 -6.75 4.26 9.63
C THR A 225 -7.80 4.67 8.61
N ALA A 226 -8.55 5.75 8.87
CA ALA A 226 -9.49 6.31 7.90
C ALA A 226 -8.77 6.69 6.58
N GLY A 227 -7.68 7.45 6.67
CA GLY A 227 -6.89 7.86 5.51
C GLY A 227 -6.29 6.68 4.73
N LEU A 228 -5.91 5.58 5.38
CA LEU A 228 -5.46 4.36 4.69
C LEU A 228 -6.56 3.70 3.86
N TYR A 229 -7.81 3.76 4.31
CA TYR A 229 -8.95 3.30 3.51
C TYR A 229 -9.33 4.29 2.42
N ASP A 230 -9.27 5.61 2.66
CA ASP A 230 -9.48 6.59 1.59
C ASP A 230 -8.39 6.50 0.50
N TYR A 231 -7.17 6.07 0.87
CA TYR A 231 -6.07 5.85 -0.08
C TYR A 231 -6.19 4.51 -0.82
N THR A 232 -6.60 3.43 -0.13
CA THR A 232 -6.81 2.10 -0.72
C THR A 232 -8.15 1.51 -0.28
N PRO A 233 -9.23 1.70 -1.06
CA PRO A 233 -10.61 1.64 -0.57
C PRO A 233 -11.22 0.23 -0.52
N TYR A 234 -10.55 -0.71 0.15
CA TYR A 234 -11.12 -2.03 0.44
C TYR A 234 -10.65 -2.59 1.78
N GLN A 235 -11.57 -3.19 2.55
CA GLN A 235 -11.21 -3.98 3.72
C GLN A 235 -10.85 -5.41 3.35
N PRO A 236 -9.89 -6.04 4.05
CA PRO A 236 -9.61 -7.45 3.84
C PRO A 236 -10.79 -8.30 4.30
N ASN A 237 -11.11 -9.34 3.55
CA ASN A 237 -12.09 -10.35 3.96
C ASN A 237 -11.41 -11.45 4.81
N ALA A 238 -12.21 -12.33 5.39
CA ALA A 238 -11.72 -13.40 6.27
C ALA A 238 -10.71 -14.35 5.58
N ALA A 239 -10.78 -14.50 4.26
CA ALA A 239 -9.88 -15.36 3.51
C ALA A 239 -8.41 -14.91 3.54
N ALA A 240 -8.14 -13.62 3.79
CA ALA A 240 -6.78 -13.08 3.91
C ALA A 240 -5.91 -13.85 4.92
N TYR A 241 -6.51 -14.35 6.02
CA TYR A 241 -5.82 -15.15 7.04
C TYR A 241 -5.40 -16.55 6.57
N THR A 242 -6.01 -17.05 5.50
CA THR A 242 -5.78 -18.41 4.97
C THR A 242 -5.16 -18.41 3.59
N GLY A 243 -4.57 -17.30 3.16
CA GLY A 243 -3.90 -17.16 1.86
C GLY A 243 -4.74 -16.50 0.77
N GLY A 244 -5.93 -16.00 1.12
CA GLY A 244 -6.82 -15.25 0.25
C GLY A 244 -7.72 -16.09 -0.65
N ASP A 245 -8.59 -15.39 -1.35
CA ASP A 245 -9.53 -15.81 -2.38
C ASP A 245 -9.71 -14.69 -3.42
N ASP A 246 -10.60 -14.89 -4.39
CA ASP A 246 -10.87 -13.91 -5.46
C ASP A 246 -11.43 -12.57 -4.94
N CYS A 247 -11.88 -12.50 -3.69
CA CYS A 247 -12.43 -11.32 -3.04
C CYS A 247 -11.46 -10.65 -2.05
N THR A 248 -10.23 -11.17 -1.93
CA THR A 248 -9.27 -10.66 -0.97
C THR A 248 -8.56 -9.42 -1.51
N SER A 249 -8.81 -8.28 -0.87
CA SER A 249 -8.01 -7.07 -1.09
C SER A 249 -6.80 -7.03 -0.15
N TRP A 250 -5.60 -6.98 -0.75
CA TRP A 250 -4.34 -7.07 -0.03
C TRP A 250 -3.76 -5.73 0.43
N GLY A 251 -4.31 -4.59 -0.02
CA GLY A 251 -3.71 -3.27 0.21
C GLY A 251 -3.41 -2.99 1.69
N ASN A 252 -4.45 -2.69 2.47
CA ASN A 252 -4.30 -2.36 3.89
C ASN A 252 -3.79 -3.54 4.75
N TRP A 253 -4.08 -4.77 4.32
CA TRP A 253 -3.49 -5.97 4.91
C TRP A 253 -1.96 -5.99 4.81
N ASN A 254 -1.42 -5.78 3.60
CA ASN A 254 0.01 -5.74 3.35
C ASN A 254 0.66 -4.52 3.98
N PHE A 255 -0.01 -3.36 4.01
CA PHE A 255 0.50 -2.18 4.71
C PHE A 255 0.83 -2.53 6.17
N TYR A 256 -0.14 -3.07 6.90
CA TYR A 256 0.04 -3.49 8.29
C TYR A 256 1.18 -4.51 8.41
N GLY A 257 1.11 -5.56 7.61
CA GLY A 257 2.06 -6.66 7.65
C GLY A 257 3.51 -6.23 7.40
N TYR A 258 3.73 -5.33 6.44
CA TYR A 258 5.04 -4.77 6.15
C TYR A 258 5.51 -3.82 7.25
N PHE A 259 4.65 -2.91 7.72
CA PHE A 259 5.00 -2.00 8.80
C PHE A 259 5.45 -2.78 10.03
N ARG A 260 4.67 -3.79 10.42
CA ARG A 260 4.97 -4.64 11.59
C ARG A 260 6.27 -5.40 11.43
N SER A 261 6.51 -6.00 10.26
CA SER A 261 7.77 -6.70 9.97
C SER A 261 9.00 -5.81 9.97
N PHE A 262 8.86 -4.55 9.55
CA PHE A 262 10.00 -3.63 9.42
C PHE A 262 10.28 -2.84 10.70
N PHE A 263 9.24 -2.39 11.40
CA PHE A 263 9.31 -1.35 12.41
C PHE A 263 8.65 -1.72 13.75
N GLY A 264 7.92 -2.85 13.80
CA GLY A 264 7.21 -3.29 15.00
C GLY A 264 5.76 -2.83 15.02
N ASP A 265 5.12 -2.95 16.19
CA ASP A 265 3.68 -2.75 16.34
C ASP A 265 3.24 -1.32 15.89
N PRO A 266 2.37 -1.18 14.87
CA PRO A 266 1.86 0.13 14.44
C PRO A 266 0.76 0.69 15.35
N ALA A 267 0.14 -0.11 16.22
CA ALA A 267 -0.94 0.30 17.12
C ALA A 267 -0.63 0.00 18.61
N PRO A 268 0.51 0.47 19.15
CA PRO A 268 0.94 0.15 20.51
C PRO A 268 -0.01 0.69 21.60
N SER A 269 -0.84 1.70 21.30
CA SER A 269 -1.78 2.28 22.25
C SER A 269 -2.91 1.31 22.66
N ASP A 270 -3.17 0.29 21.85
CA ASP A 270 -4.28 -0.66 22.00
C ASP A 270 -3.93 -2.01 22.64
N ALA A 271 -2.69 -2.20 23.08
CA ALA A 271 -2.30 -3.35 23.90
C ALA A 271 -3.08 -3.46 25.24
N GLY A 272 -3.95 -2.48 25.55
CA GLY A 272 -4.89 -2.48 26.66
C GLY A 272 -6.38 -2.56 26.30
N ALA A 273 -6.78 -2.58 25.02
CA ALA A 273 -8.16 -2.41 24.57
C ALA A 273 -8.74 -3.59 23.76
N ALA A 274 -8.15 -4.79 23.85
CA ALA A 274 -8.74 -6.03 23.34
C ALA A 274 -10.07 -6.35 24.05
N GLY A 275 -11.17 -5.75 23.57
CA GLY A 275 -12.49 -5.85 24.16
C GLY A 275 -13.65 -5.46 23.23
N ALA A 276 -13.41 -5.26 21.93
CA ALA A 276 -14.48 -5.16 20.95
C ALA A 276 -14.76 -6.57 20.38
N VAL A 277 -15.86 -7.14 20.84
CA VAL A 277 -16.42 -8.44 20.43
C VAL A 277 -16.66 -8.48 18.91
N ALA A 278 -15.94 -9.36 18.22
CA ALA A 278 -16.39 -9.89 16.94
C ALA A 278 -17.71 -10.63 17.16
N THR A 279 -18.82 -10.06 16.70
CA THR A 279 -20.12 -10.73 16.68
C THR A 279 -20.13 -11.77 15.57
N ASP A 280 -20.04 -13.03 16.00
CA ASP A 280 -20.55 -14.29 15.46
C ASP A 280 -21.03 -14.35 13.99
N SER A 281 -20.47 -15.29 13.22
CA SER A 281 -21.02 -15.76 11.93
C SER A 281 -22.16 -16.78 12.15
N PRO A 282 -23.21 -16.83 11.30
CA PRO A 282 -24.36 -17.69 11.54
C PRO A 282 -24.11 -19.14 11.11
N GLY A 283 -24.06 -20.05 12.08
CA GLY A 283 -24.20 -21.49 11.91
C GLY A 283 -25.63 -21.97 12.12
N ALA A 284 -26.10 -22.84 11.25
CA ALA A 284 -27.48 -23.28 11.10
C ALA A 284 -28.11 -24.00 12.33
N ALA A 285 -29.40 -23.68 12.52
CA ALA A 285 -30.52 -24.48 13.03
C ALA A 285 -30.30 -25.53 14.13
N ASP A 286 -30.86 -25.24 15.33
CA ASP A 286 -31.78 -26.15 16.02
C ASP A 286 -32.65 -25.35 17.03
N THR A 287 -33.95 -25.65 17.08
CA THR A 287 -34.96 -25.11 18.03
C THR A 287 -35.72 -26.27 18.67
N PRO A 288 -36.56 -26.08 19.73
CA PRO A 288 -36.69 -24.97 20.69
C PRO A 288 -36.77 -25.43 22.18
N GLY A 289 -36.60 -24.48 23.12
CA GLY A 289 -36.88 -24.69 24.55
C GLY A 289 -37.26 -23.39 25.27
N ALA A 290 -38.50 -23.32 25.76
CA ALA A 290 -39.27 -22.16 26.22
C ALA A 290 -38.79 -21.36 27.47
N ALA A 291 -39.25 -20.09 27.47
CA ALA A 291 -39.83 -19.29 28.57
C ALA A 291 -38.93 -18.49 29.55
N GLY A 292 -39.25 -17.20 29.70
CA GLY A 292 -38.91 -16.38 30.88
C GLY A 292 -38.91 -14.88 30.61
N ALA A 293 -39.79 -14.12 31.26
CA ALA A 293 -40.15 -12.75 30.93
C ALA A 293 -39.38 -11.65 31.72
N SER A 294 -39.56 -10.42 31.22
CA SER A 294 -39.82 -9.16 31.95
C SER A 294 -38.64 -8.29 32.42
N GLY A 295 -38.76 -6.97 32.13
CA GLY A 295 -38.36 -5.93 33.08
C GLY A 295 -37.64 -4.71 32.50
N ALA A 296 -38.39 -3.74 31.94
CA ALA A 296 -37.99 -2.33 31.92
C ALA A 296 -38.51 -1.64 33.20
N PRO A 297 -37.83 -0.58 33.68
CA PRO A 297 -38.44 0.78 33.66
C PRO A 297 -37.38 1.87 33.36
N GLY A 298 -37.64 3.13 33.00
CA GLY A 298 -38.84 3.96 32.86
C GLY A 298 -38.46 5.46 32.97
N ALA A 299 -39.24 6.34 32.34
CA ALA A 299 -39.40 7.80 32.55
C ALA A 299 -38.24 8.74 32.09
N ALA A 300 -38.43 9.98 31.60
CA ALA A 300 -39.55 10.92 31.67
C ALA A 300 -39.46 12.04 30.59
N ASP A 301 -40.63 12.60 30.24
CA ASP A 301 -41.03 14.01 29.99
C ASP A 301 -40.22 15.03 29.11
N SER A 302 -40.98 15.66 28.20
CA SER A 302 -40.78 16.92 27.40
C SER A 302 -40.76 18.21 28.28
N PRO A 303 -40.74 19.50 27.80
CA PRO A 303 -40.90 20.07 26.44
C PRO A 303 -40.10 21.37 26.05
N ASP A 304 -40.33 21.83 24.81
CA ASP A 304 -40.36 23.21 24.25
C ASP A 304 -39.11 24.14 24.08
N SER A 305 -39.07 24.74 22.87
CA SER A 305 -38.23 25.77 22.19
C SER A 305 -38.18 27.17 22.90
N PRO A 306 -37.56 28.30 22.40
CA PRO A 306 -37.15 28.66 21.01
C PRO A 306 -35.92 29.62 20.79
N ASP A 307 -35.73 29.97 19.50
CA ASP A 307 -35.17 31.20 18.89
C ASP A 307 -33.66 31.48 18.73
N SER A 308 -33.31 31.82 17.46
CA SER A 308 -32.06 32.41 16.94
C SER A 308 -31.96 33.93 17.25
N PRO A 309 -30.83 34.63 16.99
CA PRO A 309 -30.54 35.12 15.64
C PRO A 309 -29.04 35.24 15.24
N ASP A 310 -28.88 35.54 13.94
CA ASP A 310 -27.71 35.84 13.10
C ASP A 310 -26.51 36.58 13.70
N THR A 311 -25.30 36.21 13.24
CA THR A 311 -24.29 37.18 12.81
C THR A 311 -23.46 36.64 11.63
N ALA A 312 -23.45 37.42 10.55
CA ALA A 312 -22.64 37.25 9.35
C ALA A 312 -21.14 37.51 9.59
N GLY A 313 -20.28 36.77 8.89
CA GLY A 313 -18.82 36.95 8.92
C GLY A 313 -18.11 36.21 7.78
N THR A 314 -18.27 36.72 6.55
CA THR A 314 -17.37 36.63 5.38
C THR A 314 -16.37 35.45 5.31
N SER A 315 -16.70 34.42 4.54
CA SER A 315 -15.73 33.44 4.01
C SER A 315 -15.15 33.96 2.68
N GLY A 316 -13.82 34.09 2.65
CA GLY A 316 -13.06 34.14 1.40
C GLY A 316 -12.82 32.70 0.96
N ALA A 317 -13.49 32.29 -0.11
CA ALA A 317 -13.24 31.02 -0.79
C ALA A 317 -11.86 31.09 -1.48
N ALA A 318 -10.97 30.16 -1.14
CA ALA A 318 -9.87 29.78 -2.00
C ALA A 318 -10.28 28.45 -2.64
N ASP A 319 -10.43 28.47 -3.96
CA ASP A 319 -10.71 27.32 -4.80
C ASP A 319 -9.69 26.19 -4.55
N ALA A 320 -10.18 25.05 -4.06
CA ALA A 320 -9.49 23.78 -4.21
C ALA A 320 -9.90 23.19 -5.58
N PRO A 321 -8.97 22.70 -6.41
CA PRO A 321 -9.34 22.01 -7.63
C PRO A 321 -10.03 20.69 -7.29
N ASP A 322 -11.16 20.44 -7.95
CA ASP A 322 -11.88 19.17 -8.00
C ASP A 322 -10.91 18.07 -8.45
N VAL A 323 -10.47 17.22 -7.52
CA VAL A 323 -9.81 15.96 -7.86
C VAL A 323 -10.93 14.96 -8.06
N ALA A 324 -11.22 14.68 -9.33
CA ALA A 324 -12.19 13.67 -9.74
C ALA A 324 -11.84 12.33 -9.08
N THR A 325 -12.78 11.82 -8.28
CA THR A 325 -12.88 10.40 -7.95
C THR A 325 -13.02 9.62 -9.26
N PRO A 326 -12.18 8.61 -9.57
CA PRO A 326 -12.42 7.79 -10.74
C PRO A 326 -13.67 6.92 -10.50
N ASP A 327 -14.77 7.31 -11.15
CA ASP A 327 -15.91 6.44 -11.38
C ASP A 327 -15.42 5.21 -12.18
N ALA A 328 -15.37 4.06 -11.53
CA ALA A 328 -15.21 2.78 -12.19
C ALA A 328 -16.55 2.38 -12.83
N ALA A 329 -16.84 2.88 -14.03
CA ALA A 329 -17.91 2.37 -14.87
C ALA A 329 -17.63 2.53 -16.37
N ASP A 330 -17.83 1.41 -17.08
CA ASP A 330 -17.93 1.23 -18.53
C ASP A 330 -16.64 1.13 -19.37
N ALA A 331 -16.11 -0.10 -19.46
CA ALA A 331 -15.39 -0.58 -20.64
C ALA A 331 -16.26 -1.61 -21.37
N ALA A 332 -16.98 -1.15 -22.40
CA ALA A 332 -17.60 -2.01 -23.39
C ALA A 332 -17.32 -1.49 -24.81
N ASP A 333 -16.65 -2.36 -25.56
CA ASP A 333 -16.65 -2.51 -27.03
C ASP A 333 -15.92 -1.45 -27.89
N ALA A 334 -14.78 -1.85 -28.45
CA ALA A 334 -14.61 -1.93 -29.91
C ALA A 334 -13.22 -2.50 -30.25
N ALA A 335 -13.20 -3.76 -30.66
CA ALA A 335 -12.15 -4.27 -31.52
C ALA A 335 -12.44 -3.85 -32.98
N GLU A 336 -11.36 -3.56 -33.72
CA GLU A 336 -11.14 -3.91 -35.13
C GLU A 336 -10.78 -2.75 -36.10
N THR A 337 -9.66 -2.99 -36.81
CA THR A 337 -9.16 -2.42 -38.09
C THR A 337 -8.49 -1.04 -38.14
N ALA A 338 -7.17 -1.07 -38.38
CA ALA A 338 -6.53 -0.24 -39.40
C ALA A 338 -5.25 -0.91 -39.95
N ASP A 339 -5.37 -1.50 -41.14
CA ASP A 339 -4.31 -1.60 -42.15
C ASP A 339 -4.36 -0.31 -42.97
N GLY A 340 -3.21 0.33 -43.21
CA GLY A 340 -3.09 1.58 -43.96
C GLY A 340 -1.90 2.44 -43.55
#